data_AF-A0A8S3YLU0-F1
#
_entry.id   AF-A0A8S3YLU0-F1
#
_cell.length_a   1.000
_cell.length_b   1.000
_cell.length_c   1.000
_cell.angle_alpha   90.00
_cell.angle_beta   90.00
_cell.angle_gamma   90.00
#
_symmetry.space_group_name_H-M   'P 1'
#
loop_
_entity.id
_entity.type
_entity.pdbx_description
1 polymer ?
#
loop_
_entity_poly.entity_id
_entity_poly.type
_entity_poly.pdbx_seq_one_letter_code
_entity_poly.pdbx_strand_id
1 'polypeptide(L)' 'MADLNELSDAELSEMLKTYGVNVGPINEATRRTYERRLAKLQAEEPAPVSQVVNNVDQSIDE' A
#
# COMPACT_ATOMS: atom_id res chain seq x y z
N MET A 1 13.50 -9.07 9.94
CA MET A 1 12.25 -8.95 9.16
C MET A 1 11.50 -7.81 9.79
N ALA A 2 11.28 -6.71 9.07
CA ALA A 2 10.54 -5.58 9.65
C ALA A 2 9.10 -6.04 9.94
N ASP A 3 8.64 -5.83 11.17
CA ASP A 3 7.28 -6.17 11.56
C ASP A 3 6.33 -5.19 10.87
N LEU A 4 5.48 -5.71 9.98
CA LEU A 4 4.53 -4.88 9.22
C LEU A 4 3.56 -4.08 10.09
N ASN A 5 3.40 -4.53 11.34
CA ASN A 5 2.55 -3.93 12.36
C ASN A 5 3.21 -2.73 13.05
N GLU A 6 4.51 -2.51 12.85
CA GLU A 6 5.23 -1.31 13.33
C GLU A 6 5.20 -0.17 12.32
N LEU A 7 4.80 -0.45 11.07
CA LEU A 7 4.68 0.59 10.05
C LEU A 7 3.46 1.47 10.32
N SER A 8 3.70 2.77 10.20
CA SER A 8 2.61 3.75 10.19
C SER A 8 1.76 3.55 8.94
N ASP A 9 0.51 4.01 8.98
CA ASP A 9 -0.39 4.01 7.81
C ASP A 9 0.25 4.66 6.59
N ALA A 10 0.90 5.82 6.76
CA ALA A 10 1.67 6.46 5.69
C ALA A 10 2.71 5.53 5.05
N GLU A 11 3.53 4.87 5.86
CA GLU A 11 4.61 4.00 5.37
C GLU A 11 4.07 2.70 4.74
N LEU A 12 3.04 2.10 5.35
CA LEU A 12 2.33 0.95 4.77
C LEU A 12 1.80 1.30 3.37
N SER A 13 1.27 2.51 3.21
CA SER A 13 0.77 3.00 1.93
C SER A 13 1.89 3.17 0.90
N GLU A 14 3.03 3.72 1.33
CA GLU A 14 4.16 4.01 0.46
C GLU A 14 4.85 2.73 -0.02
N MET A 15 5.02 1.76 0.87
CA MET A 15 5.54 0.45 0.52
C MET A 15 4.61 -0.27 -0.44
N LEU A 16 3.30 -0.29 -0.19
CA LEU A 16 2.35 -0.89 -1.13
C LEU A 16 2.35 -0.20 -2.50
N LYS A 17 2.46 1.13 -2.54
CA LYS A 17 2.62 1.90 -3.79
C LYS A 17 3.92 1.55 -4.51
N THR A 18 5.00 1.31 -3.78
CA THR A 18 6.30 0.87 -4.33
C THR A 18 6.19 -0.48 -5.04
N TYR A 19 5.31 -1.35 -4.54
CA TYR A 19 4.95 -2.62 -5.18
C TYR A 19 3.86 -2.49 -6.27
N GLY A 20 3.45 -1.27 -6.65
CA GLY A 20 2.41 -1.04 -7.65
C GLY A 20 0.99 -1.29 -7.16
N VAL A 21 0.78 -1.44 -5.86
CA VAL A 21 -0.56 -1.61 -5.28
C VAL A 21 -1.19 -0.26 -5.04
N ASN A 22 -2.31 0.00 -5.72
CA ASN A 22 -3.11 1.18 -5.42
C ASN A 22 -3.82 0.98 -4.07
N VAL A 23 -3.51 1.86 -3.13
CA VAL A 23 -4.05 1.86 -1.77
C VAL A 23 -4.93 3.08 -1.58
N GLY A 24 -6.17 2.84 -1.22
CA GLY A 24 -7.11 3.87 -0.79
C GLY A 24 -6.83 4.32 0.65
N PRO A 25 -7.78 5.02 1.29
CA PRO A 25 -7.63 5.44 2.68
C PRO A 25 -7.29 4.25 3.58
N ILE A 26 -6.27 4.42 4.42
CA ILE A 26 -5.87 3.43 5.42
C ILE A 26 -6.54 3.80 6.74
N ASN A 27 -7.42 2.93 7.17
CA ASN A 27 -8.19 3.00 8.40
C ASN A 27 -8.09 1.64 9.10
N GLU A 28 -8.53 1.53 10.35
CA GLU A 28 -8.33 0.35 11.20
C GLU A 28 -8.79 -0.98 10.53
N ALA A 29 -9.88 -0.93 9.77
CA ALA A 29 -10.42 -2.07 9.04
C ALA A 29 -9.57 -2.48 7.81
N THR A 30 -9.02 -1.50 7.09
CA THR A 30 -8.24 -1.74 5.85
C THR A 30 -6.76 -1.97 6.13
N ARG A 31 -6.21 -1.42 7.22
CA ARG A 31 -4.82 -1.62 7.66
C ARG A 31 -4.44 -3.10 7.70
N ARG A 32 -5.23 -3.93 8.39
CA ARG A 32 -5.00 -5.39 8.44
C ARG A 32 -5.01 -6.08 7.08
N THR A 33 -5.79 -5.57 6.14
CA THR A 33 -5.85 -6.11 4.78
C THR A 33 -4.58 -5.76 4.01
N TYR A 34 -4.15 -4.51 4.13
CA TYR A 34 -2.94 -3.99 3.49
C TYR A 34 -1.66 -4.60 4.04
N GLU A 35 -1.54 -4.76 5.35
CA GLU A 35 -0.41 -5.47 6.00
C GLU A 35 -0.29 -6.90 5.46
N ARG A 36 -1.40 -7.65 5.38
CA ARG A 36 -1.39 -9.01 4.85
C ARG A 36 -0.98 -9.06 3.37
N ARG A 37 -1.38 -8.05 2.60
CA ARG A 37 -1.07 -7.93 1.17
C ARG A 37 0.40 -7.61 0.97
N LEU A 38 0.93 -6.70 1.77
CA LEU A 38 2.34 -6.34 1.81
C LEU A 38 3.22 -7.51 2.25
N ALA A 39 2.80 -8.28 3.25
CA ALA A 39 3.51 -9.49 3.70
C ALA A 39 3.67 -10.50 2.56
N LYS A 40 2.62 -10.68 1.76
CA LYS A 40 2.66 -11.54 0.58
C LYS A 40 3.60 -11.01 -0.48
N LEU A 41 3.56 -9.70 -0.76
CA LEU A 41 4.46 -9.07 -1.73
C LEU A 41 5.93 -9.07 -1.30
N GLN A 42 6.22 -9.05 0.00
CA GLN A 42 7.59 -9.21 0.50
C GLN A 42 8.05 -10.67 0.46
N ALA A 43 7.13 -11.62 0.63
CA ALA A 43 7.44 -13.06 0.60
C ALA A 43 7.56 -13.60 -0.84
N GLU A 44 6.72 -13.11 -1.76
CA GLU A 44 6.87 -13.29 -3.21
C GLU A 44 7.74 -12.15 -3.74
N GLU A 45 9.08 -12.31 -3.75
CA GLU A 45 10.03 -11.31 -4.27
C GLU A 45 9.48 -10.59 -5.52
N PRO A 46 9.17 -9.29 -5.44
CA PRO A 46 8.54 -8.60 -6.54
C PRO A 46 9.65 -7.95 -7.37
N ALA A 47 9.82 -8.45 -8.59
CA ALA A 47 10.56 -7.74 -9.61
C ALA A 47 9.99 -6.30 -9.74
N PRO A 48 10.83 -5.26 -9.90
CA PRO A 48 10.41 -3.88 -9.94
C PRO A 48 9.60 -3.60 -11.21
N VAL A 49 8.30 -3.84 -11.18
CA VAL A 49 7.38 -3.41 -12.23
C VAL A 49 7.07 -1.93 -12.02
N SER A 50 7.87 -1.12 -12.70
CA SER A 50 7.55 0.28 -12.97
C SER A 50 6.19 0.40 -13.68
N GLN A 51 5.39 1.39 -13.25
CA GLN A 51 4.21 1.96 -13.92
C GLN A 51 2.93 1.08 -13.81
N VAL A 52 1.73 1.60 -13.54
CA VAL A 52 1.09 2.81 -14.08
C VAL A 52 0.15 3.42 -13.02
N VAL A 53 0.22 4.74 -12.95
CA VAL A 53 -0.67 5.67 -12.23
C VAL A 53 -2.14 5.27 -12.21
N ASN A 54 -2.79 5.42 -11.05
CA ASN A 54 -4.20 5.75 -10.95
C ASN A 54 -4.33 6.80 -9.84
N ASN A 55 -3.97 8.04 -10.21
CA ASN A 55 -4.36 9.23 -9.47
C ASN A 55 -5.89 9.22 -9.36
N VAL A 56 -6.41 8.78 -8.22
CA VAL A 56 -7.77 9.19 -7.82
C VAL A 56 -7.63 10.65 -7.43
N ASP A 57 -7.74 11.51 -8.44
CA ASP A 57 -8.29 12.84 -8.29
C ASP A 57 -9.60 12.71 -7.51
N GLN A 58 -9.55 13.10 -6.23
CA GLN A 58 -10.75 13.44 -5.49
C GLN A 58 -10.69 14.95 -5.23
N SER A 59 -10.71 15.70 -6.34
CA SER A 59 -11.30 17.02 -6.36
C SER A 59 -12.81 16.80 -6.52
N ILE A 60 -13.55 16.79 -5.41
CA ILE A 60 -14.99 17.09 -5.47
C ILE A 60 -15.15 18.37 -4.65
N ASP A 61 -15.13 19.47 -5.40
CA ASP A 61 -15.68 20.78 -5.05
C ASP A 61 -17.18 20.60 -4.69
N GLU A 62 -17.59 21.04 -3.50
CA GLU A 62 -18.62 22.08 -3.25
C GLU A 62 -18.96 22.18 -1.75
#